data_AF-A0A1Z9FJW3-F1
#
_entry.id   AF-A0A1Z9FJW3-F1
#
_cell.length_a   1.000
_cell.length_b   1.000
_cell.length_c   1.000
_cell.angle_alpha   90.00
_cell.angle_beta   90.00
_cell.angle_gamma   90.00
#
_symmetry.space_group_name_H-M   'P 1'
#
loop_
_entity.id
_entity.type
_entity.pdbx_description
1 polymer ?
#
loop_
_entity_poly.entity_id
_entity_poly.type
_entity_poly.pdbx_seq_one_letter_code
_entity_poly.pdbx_strand_id
1 'polypeptide(L)'
;MLHLFNKVYLNFDDSIDCHTNRYVISEEAGNEMHQELQTTYRGTLLNFAKNRNEMQTKYNGLDNFFDSVCTKQKELNTKVIIYCDTQAFLELSTIWLKSVLPFAESSDIEKYLQIFLHHEKIIANTQLQPTHTLALTKLYAGLGDVVGYTNVMPTLDLDKLKALDLDYSLELLLGEYFAGADTHEDKLLSTYLKFLKRFYKETLTDIREGAALNLLNTNLQTQLGYTTSDVDLTADNVFEGITPFAPFADTDVFTTNPTANVGAVNIANIDNMSSDKQTALKDLIISLQTFEEKVTADDFYMKYLDKACQSSLSKTDFETIINETVNSPSALSFIPRFDIGNINYSFLQYLFSLKKDNDTDTLAKYRLFANS
;
A
#
# COMPACT_ATOMS: atom_id res chain seq x y z
N MET A 1 1.38 -2.33 9.18
CA MET A 1 2.85 -2.35 9.33
C MET A 1 3.43 -0.99 8.97
N LEU A 2 4.50 -0.53 9.64
CA LEU A 2 5.13 0.76 9.33
C LEU A 2 6.11 0.59 8.16
N HIS A 3 5.86 1.24 7.03
CA HIS A 3 6.76 1.21 5.86
C HIS A 3 7.98 2.11 6.12
N LEU A 4 9.18 1.56 6.00
CA LEU A 4 10.41 2.33 6.09
C LEU A 4 10.83 2.85 4.71
N PHE A 5 11.17 1.93 3.81
CA PHE A 5 11.66 2.18 2.46
C PHE A 5 11.55 0.91 1.63
N ASN A 6 11.58 1.02 0.30
CA ASN A 6 11.46 -0.07 -0.66
C ASN A 6 10.29 -1.01 -0.30
N LYS A 7 10.57 -2.29 -0.02
CA LYS A 7 9.59 -3.25 0.54
C LYS A 7 9.98 -3.68 1.97
N VAL A 8 10.55 -2.78 2.75
CA VAL A 8 11.01 -2.99 4.13
C VAL A 8 10.03 -2.36 5.11
N TYR A 9 9.55 -3.16 6.07
CA TYR A 9 8.54 -2.74 7.03
C TYR A 9 8.97 -3.05 8.46
N LEU A 10 8.53 -2.24 9.43
CA LEU A 10 8.54 -2.57 10.86
C LEU A 10 7.18 -3.16 11.26
N ASN A 11 7.20 -4.18 12.12
CA ASN A 11 5.99 -4.74 12.72
C ASN A 11 6.24 -5.27 14.13
N PHE A 12 5.19 -5.51 14.91
CA PHE A 12 5.30 -6.09 16.25
C PHE A 12 5.55 -7.60 16.21
N ASP A 13 6.36 -8.08 17.14
CA ASP A 13 6.84 -9.47 17.27
C ASP A 13 5.76 -10.52 17.58
N ASP A 14 4.56 -10.12 17.99
CA ASP A 14 3.40 -10.99 18.16
C ASP A 14 2.72 -11.38 16.84
N SER A 15 3.17 -10.79 15.73
CA SER A 15 2.65 -11.03 14.38
C SER A 15 3.69 -11.60 13.42
N ILE A 16 4.72 -12.27 13.97
CA ILE A 16 5.79 -12.89 13.18
C ILE A 16 5.21 -13.89 12.18
N ASP A 17 5.31 -13.55 10.89
CA ASP A 17 5.04 -14.46 9.79
C ASP A 17 6.34 -15.12 9.33
N CYS A 18 6.43 -16.44 9.53
CA CYS A 18 7.59 -17.21 9.12
C CYS A 18 7.68 -17.42 7.59
N HIS A 19 6.62 -17.14 6.83
CA HIS A 19 6.63 -17.20 5.36
C HIS A 19 7.21 -15.93 4.71
N THR A 20 7.52 -14.88 5.48
CA THR A 20 8.15 -13.65 5.00
C THR A 20 9.63 -13.59 5.41
N ASN A 21 10.47 -12.99 4.56
CA ASN A 21 11.88 -12.72 4.90
C ASN A 21 11.95 -11.68 6.01
N ARG A 22 12.72 -11.95 7.05
CA ARG A 22 12.58 -11.17 8.28
C ARG A 22 13.83 -11.00 9.10
N TYR A 23 13.86 -9.88 9.82
CA TYR A 23 14.73 -9.65 10.97
C TYR A 23 13.85 -9.71 12.23
N VAL A 24 14.39 -10.19 13.34
CA VAL A 24 13.65 -10.22 14.63
C VAL A 24 14.47 -9.57 15.73
N ILE A 25 13.95 -8.52 16.35
CA ILE A 25 14.58 -7.76 17.43
C ILE A 25 13.62 -7.75 18.62
N SER A 26 13.72 -8.78 19.46
CA SER A 26 12.77 -8.99 20.55
C SER A 26 13.44 -9.73 21.70
N GLU A 27 13.20 -9.29 22.93
CA GLU A 27 13.69 -9.98 24.12
C GLU A 27 13.22 -11.45 24.15
N GLU A 28 11.94 -11.69 23.82
CA GLU A 28 11.34 -13.02 23.86
C GLU A 28 11.57 -13.79 22.55
N ALA A 29 11.35 -13.16 21.40
CA ALA A 29 11.33 -13.83 20.10
C ALA A 29 12.64 -13.71 19.30
N GLY A 30 13.58 -12.86 19.70
CA GLY A 30 14.88 -12.63 19.05
C GLY A 30 15.87 -13.77 19.27
N ASN A 31 15.52 -14.97 18.81
CA ASN A 31 16.35 -16.17 18.88
C ASN A 31 16.57 -16.76 17.49
N GLU A 32 17.53 -17.68 17.41
CA GLU A 32 17.72 -18.48 16.22
C GLU A 32 16.49 -19.34 15.95
N MET A 33 16.13 -19.47 14.67
CA MET A 33 15.06 -20.34 14.24
C MET A 33 15.54 -21.79 14.27
N HIS A 34 14.76 -22.68 14.88
CA HIS A 34 15.05 -24.12 14.91
C HIS A 34 15.28 -24.65 13.48
N GLN A 35 16.35 -25.42 13.28
CA GLN A 35 16.85 -25.80 11.96
C GLN A 35 15.78 -26.49 11.09
N GLU A 36 14.95 -27.35 11.69
CA GLU A 36 13.86 -28.06 10.98
C GLU A 36 12.75 -27.13 10.47
N LEU A 37 12.56 -25.98 11.11
CA LEU A 37 11.58 -24.98 10.67
C LEU A 37 12.12 -24.18 9.49
N GLN A 38 13.45 -24.03 9.35
CA GLN A 38 14.05 -23.27 8.25
C GLN A 38 13.76 -23.89 6.88
N THR A 39 13.60 -25.21 6.81
CA THR A 39 13.24 -25.92 5.57
C THR A 39 11.73 -26.00 5.32
N THR A 40 10.92 -25.69 6.34
CA THR A 40 9.46 -25.83 6.30
C THR A 40 8.78 -24.53 5.83
N TYR A 41 9.31 -23.39 6.25
CA TYR A 41 8.77 -22.09 5.88
C TYR A 41 9.42 -21.50 4.63
N ARG A 42 8.65 -20.74 3.86
CA ARG A 42 9.13 -20.08 2.63
C ARG A 42 10.02 -18.87 2.92
N GLY A 43 9.86 -18.23 4.08
CA GLY A 43 10.56 -17.02 4.45
C GLY A 43 11.84 -17.31 5.24
N THR A 44 12.88 -16.52 5.01
CA THR A 44 14.18 -16.66 5.67
C THR A 44 14.28 -15.74 6.90
N LEU A 45 14.75 -16.27 8.03
CA LEU A 45 15.23 -15.45 9.14
C LEU A 45 16.63 -14.91 8.77
N LEU A 46 16.71 -13.63 8.41
CA LEU A 46 17.93 -12.98 7.92
C LEU A 46 18.90 -12.66 9.05
N ASN A 47 18.39 -12.18 10.18
CA ASN A 47 19.15 -12.00 11.42
C ASN A 47 18.18 -11.86 12.61
N PHE A 48 18.68 -12.02 13.83
CA PHE A 48 17.90 -11.88 15.05
C PHE A 48 18.74 -11.24 16.15
N ALA A 49 18.11 -10.61 17.14
CA ALA A 49 18.78 -10.06 18.32
C ALA A 49 17.78 -9.88 19.47
N LYS A 50 18.26 -9.82 20.70
CA LYS A 50 17.42 -9.59 21.88
C LYS A 50 16.99 -8.15 22.07
N ASN A 51 17.69 -7.20 21.44
CA ASN A 51 17.38 -5.78 21.48
C ASN A 51 18.14 -5.04 20.37
N ARG A 52 17.82 -3.76 20.17
CA ARG A 52 18.46 -2.90 19.16
C ARG A 52 19.97 -2.84 19.31
N ASN A 53 20.51 -2.73 20.53
CA ASN A 53 21.95 -2.56 20.76
C ASN A 53 22.73 -3.81 20.33
N GLU A 54 22.20 -5.00 20.59
CA GLU A 54 22.79 -6.25 20.11
C GLU A 54 22.75 -6.32 18.58
N MET A 55 21.62 -5.94 17.96
CA MET A 55 21.52 -5.86 16.50
C MET A 55 22.55 -4.88 15.92
N GLN A 56 22.66 -3.67 16.48
CA GLN A 56 23.65 -2.67 16.10
C GLN A 56 25.09 -3.21 16.20
N THR A 57 25.39 -3.97 17.26
CA THR A 57 26.71 -4.57 17.47
C THR A 57 27.04 -5.59 16.38
N LYS A 58 26.08 -6.41 15.96
CA LYS A 58 26.26 -7.40 14.87
C LYS A 58 26.65 -6.76 13.54
N TYR A 59 26.24 -5.51 13.29
CA TYR A 59 26.55 -4.77 12.07
C TYR A 59 27.62 -3.69 12.25
N ASN A 60 28.24 -3.58 13.44
CA ASN A 60 29.19 -2.52 13.77
C ASN A 60 28.63 -1.10 13.53
N GLY A 61 27.36 -0.89 13.84
CA GLY A 61 26.69 0.40 13.64
C GLY A 61 25.29 0.23 13.07
N LEU A 62 24.42 1.18 13.40
CA LEU A 62 23.02 1.12 12.97
C LEU A 62 22.88 1.47 11.49
N ASP A 63 23.72 2.37 10.96
CA ASP A 63 23.74 2.68 9.53
C ASP A 63 24.04 1.43 8.69
N ASN A 64 25.02 0.64 9.13
CA ASN A 64 25.39 -0.61 8.46
C ASN A 64 24.29 -1.67 8.57
N PHE A 65 23.50 -1.66 9.65
CA PHE A 65 22.31 -2.50 9.73
C PHE A 65 21.28 -2.10 8.68
N PHE A 66 20.94 -0.81 8.57
CA PHE A 66 19.99 -0.31 7.57
C PHE A 66 20.48 -0.52 6.13
N ASP A 67 21.77 -0.34 5.87
CA ASP A 67 22.41 -0.67 4.59
C ASP A 67 22.27 -2.18 4.26
N SER A 68 22.59 -3.06 5.22
CA SER A 68 22.41 -4.51 5.04
C SER A 68 20.95 -4.89 4.78
N VAL A 69 20.00 -4.27 5.48
CA VAL A 69 18.56 -4.49 5.26
C VAL A 69 18.17 -4.06 3.84
N CYS A 70 18.60 -2.89 3.39
CA CYS A 70 18.34 -2.38 2.04
C CYS A 70 18.96 -3.29 0.96
N THR A 71 20.24 -3.64 1.12
CA THR A 71 20.97 -4.53 0.22
C THR A 71 20.27 -5.89 0.11
N LYS A 72 19.90 -6.52 1.22
CA LYS A 72 19.18 -7.80 1.20
C LYS A 72 17.79 -7.68 0.59
N GLN A 73 17.07 -6.59 0.84
CA GLN A 73 15.78 -6.38 0.21
C GLN A 73 15.92 -6.25 -1.32
N LYS A 74 16.93 -5.52 -1.81
CA LYS A 74 17.21 -5.39 -3.26
C LYS A 74 17.62 -6.73 -3.88
N GLU A 75 18.49 -7.50 -3.22
CA GLU A 75 18.89 -8.84 -3.67
C GLU A 75 17.69 -9.80 -3.79
N LEU A 76 16.81 -9.82 -2.78
CA LEU A 76 15.65 -10.71 -2.75
C LEU A 76 14.46 -10.20 -3.59
N ASN A 77 14.43 -8.91 -3.90
CA ASN A 77 13.34 -8.18 -4.60
C ASN A 77 11.93 -8.48 -4.04
N THR A 78 11.85 -8.81 -2.76
CA THR A 78 10.60 -9.19 -2.09
C THR A 78 10.42 -8.41 -0.79
N LYS A 79 9.28 -8.62 -0.14
CA LYS A 79 8.97 -8.01 1.15
C LYS A 79 9.92 -8.51 2.24
N VAL A 80 10.42 -7.57 3.05
CA VAL A 80 11.23 -7.83 4.24
C VAL A 80 10.57 -7.14 5.43
N ILE A 81 10.42 -7.85 6.55
CA ILE A 81 9.85 -7.30 7.78
C ILE A 81 10.86 -7.36 8.92
N ILE A 82 11.04 -6.25 9.63
CA ILE A 82 11.76 -6.19 10.89
C ILE A 82 10.69 -6.30 11.99
N TYR A 83 10.60 -7.48 12.62
CA TYR A 83 9.70 -7.72 13.73
C TYR A 83 10.36 -7.29 15.04
N CYS A 84 9.66 -6.49 15.82
CA CYS A 84 10.20 -5.88 17.03
C CYS A 84 9.27 -6.10 18.23
N ASP A 85 9.83 -6.26 19.42
CA ASP A 85 9.08 -5.93 20.63
C ASP A 85 8.76 -4.43 20.69
N THR A 86 7.91 -4.00 21.62
CA THR A 86 7.48 -2.60 21.73
C THR A 86 8.65 -1.62 21.88
N GLN A 87 9.68 -2.01 22.64
CA GLN A 87 10.83 -1.17 22.94
C GLN A 87 11.71 -0.98 21.69
N ALA A 88 12.07 -2.08 21.01
CA ALA A 88 12.83 -2.03 19.77
C ALA A 88 12.05 -1.34 18.64
N PHE A 89 10.72 -1.49 18.59
CA PHE A 89 9.86 -0.80 17.64
C PHE A 89 9.93 0.71 17.86
N LEU A 90 9.76 1.18 19.10
CA LEU A 90 9.86 2.59 19.46
C LEU A 90 11.23 3.15 19.03
N GLU A 91 12.32 2.53 19.46
CA GLU A 91 13.67 3.03 19.18
C GLU A 91 13.94 3.10 17.67
N LEU A 92 13.65 2.04 16.91
CA LEU A 92 13.94 2.00 15.48
C LEU A 92 13.06 2.94 14.67
N SER A 93 11.76 3.02 14.98
CA SER A 93 10.85 3.93 14.27
C SER A 93 11.19 5.39 14.56
N THR A 94 11.55 5.74 15.80
CA THR A 94 12.03 7.07 16.16
C THR A 94 13.34 7.42 15.44
N ILE A 95 14.33 6.53 15.44
CA ILE A 95 15.60 6.75 14.73
C ILE A 95 15.35 6.96 13.24
N TRP A 96 14.54 6.10 12.63
CA TRP A 96 14.19 6.19 11.22
C TRP A 96 13.52 7.52 10.89
N LEU A 97 12.41 7.85 11.57
CA LEU A 97 11.64 9.06 11.31
C LEU A 97 12.46 10.33 11.55
N LYS A 98 13.27 10.38 12.62
CA LYS A 98 14.17 11.50 12.91
C LYS A 98 15.24 11.68 11.82
N SER A 99 15.66 10.59 11.19
CA SER A 99 16.65 10.63 10.11
C SER A 99 16.03 11.10 8.80
N VAL A 100 14.84 10.60 8.45
CA VAL A 100 14.21 10.90 7.16
C VAL A 100 13.42 12.21 7.14
N LEU A 101 12.96 12.70 8.29
CA LEU A 101 12.22 13.95 8.46
C LEU A 101 13.04 14.95 9.28
N PRO A 102 14.10 15.57 8.71
CA PRO A 102 15.02 16.43 9.46
C PRO A 102 14.38 17.73 9.99
N PHE A 103 13.18 18.07 9.52
CA PHE A 103 12.44 19.26 9.95
C PHE A 103 11.37 18.97 11.01
N ALA A 104 11.08 17.69 11.26
CA ALA A 104 10.11 17.26 12.25
C ALA A 104 10.64 17.47 13.67
N GLU A 105 9.78 17.98 14.54
CA GLU A 105 10.03 18.03 15.98
C GLU A 105 9.55 16.74 16.66
N SER A 106 9.93 16.54 17.92
CA SER A 106 9.57 15.34 18.68
C SER A 106 8.05 15.12 18.77
N SER A 107 7.26 16.20 18.80
CA SER A 107 5.79 16.13 18.76
C SER A 107 5.24 15.68 17.40
N ASP A 108 5.91 16.01 16.30
CA ASP A 108 5.49 15.61 14.95
C ASP A 108 5.74 14.12 14.73
N ILE A 109 6.89 13.61 15.21
CA ILE A 109 7.22 12.18 15.21
C ILE A 109 6.25 11.40 16.09
N GLU A 110 5.95 11.91 17.28
CA GLU A 110 4.91 11.34 18.15
C GLU A 110 3.55 11.30 17.44
N LYS A 111 3.13 12.40 16.82
CA LYS A 111 1.85 12.48 16.10
C LYS A 111 1.78 11.46 14.96
N TYR A 112 2.84 11.35 14.15
CA TYR A 112 2.94 10.37 13.08
C TYR A 112 2.78 8.94 13.61
N LEU A 113 3.51 8.58 14.68
CA LEU A 113 3.44 7.24 15.27
C LEU A 113 2.09 6.97 15.94
N GLN A 114 1.47 7.95 16.58
CA GLN A 114 0.11 7.81 17.13
C GLN A 114 -0.92 7.55 16.02
N ILE A 115 -0.82 8.25 14.89
CA ILE A 115 -1.70 8.03 13.72
C ILE A 115 -1.46 6.64 13.14
N PHE A 116 -0.20 6.22 13.02
CA PHE A 116 0.16 4.86 12.61
C PHE A 116 -0.46 3.79 13.54
N LEU A 117 -0.32 3.92 14.86
CA LEU A 117 -0.91 2.97 15.80
C LEU A 117 -2.44 2.96 15.75
N HIS A 118 -3.06 4.12 15.52
CA HIS A 118 -4.51 4.20 15.30
C HIS A 118 -4.93 3.41 14.06
N HIS A 119 -4.19 3.57 12.96
CA HIS A 119 -4.39 2.80 11.74
C HIS A 119 -4.25 1.29 11.98
N GLU A 120 -3.16 0.84 12.64
CA GLU A 120 -2.96 -0.58 12.94
C GLU A 120 -4.07 -1.16 13.82
N LYS A 121 -4.60 -0.40 14.79
CA LYS A 121 -5.74 -0.84 15.62
C LYS A 121 -6.98 -1.15 14.78
N ILE A 122 -7.25 -0.34 13.76
CA ILE A 122 -8.37 -0.57 12.85
C ILE A 122 -8.11 -1.85 12.05
N ILE A 123 -6.94 -1.97 11.42
CA ILE A 123 -6.63 -3.09 10.54
C ILE A 123 -6.56 -4.42 11.29
N ALA A 124 -5.94 -4.45 12.47
CA ALA A 124 -5.87 -5.64 13.32
C ALA A 124 -7.26 -6.15 13.76
N ASN A 125 -8.30 -5.30 13.69
CA ASN A 125 -9.69 -5.64 14.02
C ASN A 125 -10.55 -5.91 12.77
N THR A 126 -9.95 -6.14 11.60
CA THR A 126 -10.68 -6.40 10.35
C THR A 126 -10.36 -7.80 9.79
N GLN A 127 -11.23 -8.28 8.90
CA GLN A 127 -11.00 -9.52 8.14
C GLN A 127 -9.83 -9.44 7.15
N LEU A 128 -9.20 -8.27 7.00
CA LEU A 128 -8.06 -8.05 6.09
C LEU A 128 -6.76 -8.67 6.60
N GLN A 129 -6.73 -9.17 7.85
CA GLN A 129 -5.57 -9.88 8.40
C GLN A 129 -5.79 -11.39 8.33
N PRO A 130 -4.99 -12.13 7.54
CA PRO A 130 -5.01 -13.58 7.53
C PRO A 130 -4.41 -14.12 8.83
N THR A 131 -5.26 -14.35 9.84
CA THR A 131 -4.98 -15.27 10.95
C THR A 131 -3.64 -15.10 11.68
N HIS A 132 -3.30 -13.91 12.18
CA HIS A 132 -2.49 -13.77 13.40
C HIS A 132 -2.91 -12.46 14.07
N THR A 133 -3.66 -12.57 15.17
CA THR A 133 -4.10 -11.42 15.94
C THR A 133 -2.87 -10.75 16.54
N LEU A 134 -2.44 -9.61 15.98
CA LEU A 134 -1.69 -8.62 16.76
C LEU A 134 -2.39 -8.52 18.12
N ALA A 135 -1.63 -8.64 19.21
CA ALA A 135 -2.19 -8.50 20.53
C ALA A 135 -2.70 -7.07 20.64
N LEU A 136 -4.00 -6.89 20.46
CA LEU A 136 -4.64 -5.58 20.49
C LEU A 136 -4.26 -4.83 21.78
N THR A 137 -4.03 -5.55 22.88
CA THR A 137 -3.49 -5.03 24.14
C THR A 137 -2.17 -4.27 23.97
N LYS A 138 -1.20 -4.77 23.19
CA LYS A 138 0.06 -4.06 22.87
C LYS A 138 -0.23 -2.77 22.10
N LEU A 139 -1.05 -2.83 21.05
CA LEU A 139 -1.43 -1.64 20.27
C LEU A 139 -2.17 -0.60 21.13
N TYR A 140 -3.10 -1.04 22.00
CA TYR A 140 -3.86 -0.16 22.89
C TYR A 140 -2.98 0.51 23.95
N ALA A 141 -1.95 -0.17 24.45
CA ALA A 141 -0.99 0.41 25.39
C ALA A 141 -0.16 1.56 24.79
N GLY A 142 -0.01 1.59 23.46
CA GLY A 142 0.81 2.57 22.77
C GLY A 142 2.30 2.25 22.85
N LEU A 143 3.14 3.18 22.39
CA LEU A 143 4.61 3.02 22.37
C LEU A 143 5.31 3.59 23.61
N GLY A 144 4.61 4.26 24.53
CA GLY A 144 5.23 4.95 25.66
C GLY A 144 5.77 6.34 25.31
N ASP A 145 6.93 6.72 25.86
CA ASP A 145 7.50 8.07 25.79
C ASP A 145 8.21 8.37 24.45
N VAL A 146 7.44 8.58 23.39
CA VAL A 146 8.00 8.87 22.05
C VAL A 146 8.86 10.14 22.05
N VAL A 147 8.43 11.18 22.76
CA VAL A 147 9.12 12.47 22.81
C VAL A 147 10.48 12.32 23.49
N GLY A 148 10.53 11.67 24.65
CA GLY A 148 11.78 11.40 25.37
C GLY A 148 12.77 10.62 24.52
N TYR A 149 12.31 9.57 23.83
CA TYR A 149 13.16 8.78 22.94
C TYR A 149 13.65 9.60 21.74
N THR A 150 12.80 10.42 21.13
CA THR A 150 13.21 11.28 20.00
C THR A 150 14.34 12.24 20.37
N ASN A 151 14.31 12.76 21.60
CA ASN A 151 15.32 13.69 22.09
C ASN A 151 16.70 13.03 22.30
N VAL A 152 16.75 11.73 22.62
CA VAL A 152 18.00 11.04 22.99
C VAL A 152 18.51 10.06 21.92
N MET A 153 17.65 9.58 21.03
CA MET A 153 18.04 8.62 20.01
C MET A 153 18.88 9.29 18.90
N PRO A 154 19.88 8.58 18.36
CA PRO A 154 20.71 9.10 17.28
C PRO A 154 19.91 9.23 15.98
N THR A 155 20.42 10.02 15.04
CA THR A 155 20.06 9.93 13.63
C THR A 155 21.02 8.98 12.91
N LEU A 156 20.58 8.41 11.80
CA LEU A 156 21.41 7.69 10.87
C LEU A 156 22.28 8.68 10.07
N ASP A 157 23.39 8.19 9.53
CA ASP A 157 24.25 8.90 8.61
C ASP A 157 23.51 9.19 7.29
N LEU A 158 23.18 10.47 7.08
CA LEU A 158 22.38 10.91 5.94
C LEU A 158 23.09 10.68 4.60
N ASP A 159 24.42 10.78 4.54
CA ASP A 159 25.15 10.58 3.29
C ASP A 159 25.12 9.10 2.89
N LYS A 160 25.20 8.20 3.87
CA LYS A 160 24.96 6.77 3.62
C LYS A 160 23.53 6.50 3.18
N LEU A 161 22.52 7.07 3.84
CA LEU A 161 21.12 6.86 3.46
C LEU A 161 20.82 7.34 2.04
N LYS A 162 21.33 8.51 1.64
CA LYS A 162 21.20 9.03 0.27
C LYS A 162 21.80 8.07 -0.76
N ALA A 163 22.96 7.49 -0.46
CA ALA A 163 23.63 6.54 -1.35
C ALA A 163 22.83 5.23 -1.54
N LEU A 164 21.87 4.92 -0.67
CA LEU A 164 21.05 3.71 -0.77
C LEU A 164 19.91 3.83 -1.79
N ASP A 165 19.63 5.00 -2.35
CA ASP A 165 18.52 5.23 -3.30
C ASP A 165 17.21 4.60 -2.83
N LEU A 166 16.68 5.13 -1.73
CA LEU A 166 15.53 4.58 -1.02
C LEU A 166 14.22 4.98 -1.69
N ASP A 167 13.29 4.03 -1.82
CA ASP A 167 11.91 4.28 -2.23
C ASP A 167 11.04 4.46 -0.98
N TYR A 168 10.67 5.70 -0.67
CA TYR A 168 9.84 5.99 0.50
C TYR A 168 8.38 5.57 0.32
N SER A 169 7.66 5.52 1.43
CA SER A 169 6.23 5.27 1.43
C SER A 169 5.45 6.40 0.75
N LEU A 170 4.30 6.07 0.17
CA LEU A 170 3.47 7.04 -0.55
C LEU A 170 3.12 8.24 0.35
N GLU A 171 2.81 7.99 1.61
CA GLU A 171 2.44 9.02 2.55
C GLU A 171 3.59 9.97 2.92
N LEU A 172 4.83 9.49 2.94
CA LEU A 172 6.00 10.37 3.13
C LEU A 172 6.29 11.19 1.87
N LEU A 173 6.18 10.58 0.68
CA LEU A 173 6.32 11.27 -0.61
C LEU A 173 5.25 12.37 -0.78
N LEU A 174 4.01 12.09 -0.39
CA LEU A 174 2.93 13.08 -0.39
C LEU A 174 3.15 14.18 0.67
N GLY A 175 3.67 13.81 1.84
CA GLY A 175 4.04 14.78 2.88
C GLY A 175 5.05 15.80 2.36
N GLU A 176 6.12 15.34 1.72
CA GLU A 176 7.12 16.22 1.10
C GLU A 176 6.52 17.09 -0.01
N TYR A 177 5.71 16.52 -0.88
CA TYR A 177 5.07 17.26 -1.97
C TYR A 177 4.15 18.38 -1.44
N PHE A 178 3.34 18.09 -0.43
CA PHE A 178 2.48 19.10 0.18
C PHE A 178 3.24 20.14 0.99
N ALA A 179 4.44 19.81 1.49
CA ALA A 179 5.38 20.76 2.06
C ALA A 179 5.99 21.73 1.01
N GLY A 180 5.72 21.51 -0.28
CA GLY A 180 6.21 22.35 -1.37
C GLY A 180 7.63 21.99 -1.85
N ALA A 181 8.10 20.77 -1.56
CA ALA A 181 9.37 20.26 -2.08
C ALA A 181 9.13 19.23 -3.20
N ASP A 182 10.01 19.22 -4.20
CA ASP A 182 9.92 18.40 -5.41
C ASP A 182 11.09 17.41 -5.56
N THR A 183 11.92 17.25 -4.53
CA THR A 183 13.14 16.42 -4.57
C THR A 183 12.87 14.97 -4.99
N HIS A 184 11.69 14.44 -4.67
CA HIS A 184 11.27 13.07 -5.00
C HIS A 184 10.02 13.02 -5.90
N GLU A 185 9.76 14.07 -6.69
CA GLU A 185 8.57 14.16 -7.55
C GLU A 185 8.42 12.95 -8.47
N ASP A 186 9.49 12.53 -9.17
CA ASP A 186 9.43 11.36 -10.06
C ASP A 186 9.07 10.05 -9.31
N LYS A 187 9.58 9.90 -8.08
CA LYS A 187 9.24 8.75 -7.21
C LYS A 187 7.79 8.82 -6.76
N LEU A 188 7.28 10.02 -6.44
CA LEU A 188 5.87 10.23 -6.11
C LEU A 188 4.97 9.88 -7.29
N LEU A 189 5.21 10.45 -8.48
CA LEU A 189 4.38 10.22 -9.67
C LEU A 189 4.35 8.74 -10.05
N SER A 190 5.51 8.08 -10.06
CA SER A 190 5.60 6.65 -10.37
C SER A 190 4.95 5.76 -9.29
N THR A 191 5.06 6.12 -8.01
CA THR A 191 4.43 5.39 -6.91
C THR A 191 2.92 5.57 -6.90
N TYR A 192 2.43 6.80 -7.08
CA TYR A 192 1.01 7.10 -7.17
C TYR A 192 0.36 6.38 -8.35
N LEU A 193 1.02 6.36 -9.52
CA LEU A 193 0.55 5.60 -10.68
C LEU A 193 0.41 4.10 -10.39
N LYS A 194 1.33 3.50 -9.62
CA LYS A 194 1.21 2.08 -9.23
C LYS A 194 -0.05 1.84 -8.40
N PHE A 195 -0.35 2.70 -7.43
CA PHE A 195 -1.58 2.59 -6.63
C PHE A 195 -2.83 2.84 -7.46
N LEU A 196 -2.84 3.89 -8.28
CA LEU A 196 -3.94 4.19 -9.20
C LEU A 196 -4.22 3.00 -10.12
N LYS A 197 -3.18 2.41 -10.72
CA LYS A 197 -3.31 1.21 -11.56
C LYS A 197 -3.92 0.05 -10.78
N ARG A 198 -3.39 -0.25 -9.60
CA ARG A 198 -3.90 -1.35 -8.78
C ARG A 198 -5.34 -1.13 -8.35
N PHE A 199 -5.72 0.11 -8.05
CA PHE A 199 -7.07 0.49 -7.67
C PHE A 199 -8.04 0.14 -8.80
N TYR A 200 -7.72 0.59 -10.02
CA TYR A 200 -8.50 0.25 -11.21
C TYR A 200 -8.54 -1.24 -11.52
N LYS A 201 -7.41 -1.93 -11.40
CA LYS A 201 -7.36 -3.39 -11.62
C LYS A 201 -8.27 -4.13 -10.63
N GLU A 202 -8.27 -3.75 -9.35
CA GLU A 202 -9.14 -4.31 -8.31
C GLU A 202 -10.61 -3.98 -8.60
N THR A 203 -10.95 -2.70 -8.80
CA THR A 203 -12.32 -2.28 -9.12
C THR A 203 -12.89 -2.98 -10.35
N LEU A 204 -12.11 -3.09 -11.43
CA LEU A 204 -12.55 -3.79 -12.66
C LEU A 204 -12.76 -5.29 -12.42
N THR A 205 -11.90 -5.90 -11.61
CA THR A 205 -11.99 -7.33 -11.28
C THR A 205 -13.23 -7.59 -10.42
N ASP A 206 -13.46 -6.79 -9.38
CA ASP A 206 -14.61 -6.92 -8.47
C ASP A 206 -15.94 -6.73 -9.21
N ILE A 207 -16.05 -5.70 -10.07
CA ILE A 207 -17.27 -5.47 -10.86
C ILE A 207 -17.49 -6.60 -11.86
N ARG A 208 -16.43 -7.10 -12.51
CA ARG A 208 -16.54 -8.24 -13.42
C ARG A 208 -16.98 -9.51 -12.69
N GLU A 209 -16.47 -9.76 -11.49
CA GLU A 209 -16.91 -10.89 -10.66
C GLU A 209 -18.38 -10.74 -10.23
N GLY A 210 -18.78 -9.55 -9.78
CA GLY A 210 -20.18 -9.25 -9.44
C GLY A 210 -21.13 -9.47 -10.61
N ALA A 211 -20.76 -9.01 -11.81
CA ALA A 211 -21.52 -9.24 -13.03
C ALA A 211 -21.64 -10.74 -13.37
N ALA A 212 -20.54 -11.51 -13.25
CA ALA A 212 -20.54 -12.94 -13.52
C ALA A 212 -21.50 -13.70 -12.60
N LEU A 213 -21.49 -13.35 -11.30
CA LEU A 213 -22.40 -13.93 -10.30
C LEU A 213 -23.87 -13.57 -10.55
N ASN A 214 -24.15 -12.49 -11.29
CA ASN A 214 -25.49 -12.01 -11.59
C ASN A 214 -25.98 -12.32 -13.01
N LEU A 215 -25.25 -13.09 -13.83
CA LEU A 215 -25.65 -13.36 -15.23
C LEU A 215 -27.08 -13.92 -15.38
N LEU A 216 -27.55 -14.71 -14.41
CA LEU A 216 -28.91 -15.27 -14.41
C LEU A 216 -29.98 -14.37 -13.77
N ASN A 217 -29.62 -13.17 -13.33
CA ASN A 217 -30.56 -12.21 -12.73
C ASN A 217 -31.47 -11.60 -13.80
N THR A 218 -32.77 -11.85 -13.71
CA THR A 218 -33.75 -11.41 -14.72
C THR A 218 -33.84 -9.88 -14.86
N ASN A 219 -33.58 -9.14 -13.79
CA ASN A 219 -33.58 -7.67 -13.85
C ASN A 219 -32.36 -7.15 -14.60
N LEU A 220 -31.18 -7.74 -14.36
CA LEU A 220 -29.95 -7.41 -15.08
C LEU A 220 -30.08 -7.76 -16.57
N GLN A 221 -30.62 -8.95 -16.87
CA GLN A 221 -30.97 -9.41 -18.22
C GLN A 221 -31.87 -8.42 -18.95
N THR A 222 -32.94 -7.97 -18.29
CA THR A 222 -33.88 -6.99 -18.85
C THR A 222 -33.19 -5.66 -19.14
N GLN A 223 -32.34 -5.20 -18.21
CA GLN A 223 -31.66 -3.91 -18.33
C GLN A 223 -30.61 -3.89 -19.43
N LEU A 224 -29.79 -4.94 -19.53
CA LEU A 224 -28.71 -5.02 -20.51
C LEU A 224 -29.13 -5.65 -21.84
N GLY A 225 -30.35 -6.21 -21.93
CA GLY A 225 -30.91 -6.73 -23.16
C GLY A 225 -30.34 -8.09 -23.58
N TYR A 226 -30.17 -9.01 -22.63
CA TYR A 226 -29.82 -10.41 -22.89
C TYR A 226 -30.74 -11.36 -22.10
N THR A 227 -30.64 -12.66 -22.34
CA THR A 227 -31.50 -13.68 -21.76
C THR A 227 -30.69 -14.87 -21.25
N THR A 228 -31.32 -15.72 -20.44
CA THR A 228 -30.68 -16.96 -19.97
C THR A 228 -30.20 -17.88 -21.09
N SER A 229 -30.82 -17.85 -22.28
CA SER A 229 -30.35 -18.65 -23.42
C SER A 229 -29.04 -18.15 -24.03
N ASP A 230 -28.64 -16.91 -23.75
CA ASP A 230 -27.37 -16.35 -24.20
C ASP A 230 -26.21 -16.72 -23.26
N VAL A 231 -26.49 -17.30 -22.08
CA VAL A 231 -25.50 -17.58 -21.04
C VAL A 231 -25.02 -19.03 -21.10
N ASP A 232 -23.73 -19.24 -21.35
CA ASP A 232 -23.04 -20.52 -21.15
C ASP A 232 -22.22 -20.49 -19.85
N LEU A 233 -22.77 -21.10 -18.79
CA LEU A 233 -22.10 -21.19 -17.48
C LEU A 233 -20.87 -22.13 -17.48
N THR A 234 -20.67 -22.89 -18.55
CA THR A 234 -19.56 -23.84 -18.67
C THR A 234 -18.39 -23.31 -19.48
N ALA A 235 -18.55 -22.14 -20.10
CA ALA A 235 -17.48 -21.47 -20.82
C ALA A 235 -16.38 -20.98 -19.87
N ASP A 236 -15.13 -21.03 -20.32
CA ASP A 236 -13.98 -20.47 -19.59
C ASP A 236 -14.17 -18.96 -19.32
N ASN A 237 -14.83 -18.27 -20.26
CA ASN A 237 -15.28 -16.90 -20.11
C ASN A 237 -16.81 -16.83 -20.26
N VAL A 238 -17.51 -16.76 -19.14
CA VAL A 238 -18.98 -16.75 -19.07
C VAL A 238 -19.65 -15.54 -19.75
N PHE A 239 -18.87 -14.53 -20.16
CA PHE A 239 -19.35 -13.35 -20.89
C PHE A 239 -19.28 -13.52 -22.41
N GLU A 240 -18.61 -14.55 -22.90
CA GLU A 240 -18.45 -14.80 -24.34
C GLU A 240 -19.81 -15.02 -25.02
N GLY A 241 -20.04 -14.36 -26.15
CA GLY A 241 -21.30 -14.44 -26.89
C GLY A 241 -22.42 -13.52 -26.38
N ILE A 242 -22.26 -12.87 -25.22
CA ILE A 242 -23.26 -11.92 -24.69
C ILE A 242 -22.88 -10.49 -25.12
N THR A 243 -23.53 -9.99 -26.17
CA THR A 243 -23.22 -8.67 -26.80
C THR A 243 -22.95 -7.52 -25.82
N PRO A 244 -23.81 -7.21 -24.81
CA PRO A 244 -23.53 -6.11 -23.88
C PRO A 244 -22.28 -6.33 -23.02
N PHE A 245 -21.85 -7.56 -22.79
CA PHE A 245 -20.65 -7.90 -22.01
C PHE A 245 -19.38 -8.08 -22.84
N ALA A 246 -19.38 -7.71 -24.13
CA ALA A 246 -18.18 -7.78 -24.97
C ALA A 246 -16.92 -7.16 -24.33
N PRO A 247 -16.99 -6.02 -23.59
CA PRO A 247 -15.82 -5.48 -22.87
C PRO A 247 -15.25 -6.40 -21.77
N PHE A 248 -16.10 -7.18 -21.09
CA PHE A 248 -15.68 -8.18 -20.09
C PHE A 248 -15.26 -9.51 -20.71
N ALA A 249 -15.65 -9.74 -21.97
CA ALA A 249 -15.21 -10.87 -22.78
C ALA A 249 -13.84 -10.64 -23.45
N ASP A 250 -13.35 -9.40 -23.52
CA ASP A 250 -12.11 -9.01 -24.21
C ASP A 250 -10.87 -9.62 -23.53
N THR A 251 -10.21 -10.54 -24.23
CA THR A 251 -9.04 -11.28 -23.73
C THR A 251 -7.76 -10.46 -23.66
N ASP A 252 -7.69 -9.29 -24.33
CA ASP A 252 -6.56 -8.38 -24.16
C ASP A 252 -6.67 -7.61 -22.84
N VAL A 253 -7.89 -7.49 -22.30
CA VAL A 253 -8.17 -6.83 -21.02
C VAL A 253 -8.20 -7.84 -19.89
N PHE A 254 -8.93 -8.95 -20.02
CA PHE A 254 -9.05 -9.95 -18.95
C PHE A 254 -8.40 -11.26 -19.38
N THR A 255 -7.38 -11.68 -18.65
CA THR A 255 -6.72 -12.97 -18.92
C THR A 255 -7.65 -14.13 -18.64
N THR A 256 -7.85 -15.00 -19.63
CA THR A 256 -8.83 -16.09 -19.60
C THR A 256 -8.40 -17.33 -18.83
N ASN A 257 -7.11 -17.53 -18.54
CA ASN A 257 -6.61 -18.82 -18.03
C ASN A 257 -5.90 -18.75 -16.67
N PRO A 258 -6.25 -19.68 -15.73
CA PRO A 258 -5.38 -20.01 -14.61
C PRO A 258 -4.12 -20.69 -15.11
N THR A 259 -3.02 -19.95 -15.17
CA THR A 259 -1.70 -20.58 -15.13
C THR A 259 -1.38 -20.90 -13.68
N ALA A 260 -0.99 -22.14 -13.39
CA ALA A 260 -0.69 -22.67 -12.05
C ALA A 260 0.33 -21.85 -11.23
N ASN A 261 1.01 -20.88 -11.84
CA ASN A 261 2.03 -20.04 -11.22
C ASN A 261 1.61 -18.56 -11.04
N VAL A 262 0.39 -18.17 -11.43
CA VAL A 262 -0.10 -16.80 -11.24
C VAL A 262 -1.15 -16.83 -10.14
N GLY A 263 -0.81 -16.28 -8.98
CA GLY A 263 -1.60 -16.39 -7.73
C GLY A 263 -2.97 -15.70 -7.75
N ALA A 264 -3.36 -15.05 -8.86
CA ALA A 264 -4.67 -14.47 -9.06
C ALA A 264 -5.05 -14.52 -10.55
N VAL A 265 -6.15 -15.20 -10.86
CA VAL A 265 -6.79 -15.22 -12.18
C VAL A 265 -7.79 -14.07 -12.31
N ASN A 266 -8.13 -13.69 -13.55
CA ASN A 266 -9.12 -12.64 -13.88
C ASN A 266 -8.73 -11.18 -13.52
N ILE A 267 -7.47 -10.88 -13.22
CA ILE A 267 -7.02 -9.49 -13.03
C ILE A 267 -7.03 -8.74 -14.37
N ALA A 268 -7.62 -7.54 -14.39
CA ALA A 268 -7.59 -6.67 -15.56
C ALA A 268 -6.15 -6.23 -15.93
N ASN A 269 -5.81 -6.36 -17.22
CA ASN A 269 -4.68 -5.70 -17.84
C ASN A 269 -5.12 -4.36 -18.41
N ILE A 270 -4.71 -3.28 -17.75
CA ILE A 270 -5.03 -1.91 -18.16
C ILE A 270 -3.85 -1.16 -18.77
N ASP A 271 -2.67 -1.78 -18.81
CA ASP A 271 -1.46 -1.13 -19.26
C ASP A 271 -1.53 -0.83 -20.77
N ASN A 272 -1.49 0.45 -21.14
CA ASN A 272 -1.63 0.96 -22.50
C ASN A 272 -2.94 0.55 -23.21
N MET A 273 -4.03 0.38 -22.45
CA MET A 273 -5.35 0.09 -23.02
C MET A 273 -5.79 1.22 -23.97
N SER A 274 -6.36 0.88 -25.14
CA SER A 274 -6.85 1.89 -26.10
C SER A 274 -8.05 2.68 -25.57
N SER A 275 -8.24 3.90 -26.08
CA SER A 275 -9.39 4.76 -25.73
C SER A 275 -10.73 4.08 -25.97
N ASP A 276 -10.84 3.30 -27.05
CA ASP A 276 -12.09 2.62 -27.42
C ASP A 276 -12.45 1.55 -26.39
N LYS A 277 -11.46 0.76 -25.93
CA LYS A 277 -11.66 -0.23 -24.87
C LYS A 277 -11.96 0.43 -23.52
N GLN A 278 -11.29 1.54 -23.21
CA GLN A 278 -11.57 2.31 -22.00
C GLN A 278 -13.02 2.83 -21.99
N THR A 279 -13.48 3.43 -23.09
CA THR A 279 -14.86 3.93 -23.23
C THR A 279 -15.86 2.79 -23.12
N ALA A 280 -15.64 1.68 -23.82
CA ALA A 280 -16.54 0.53 -23.77
C ALA A 280 -16.66 -0.07 -22.34
N LEU A 281 -15.56 -0.14 -21.59
CA LEU A 281 -15.59 -0.56 -20.18
C LEU A 281 -16.33 0.45 -19.30
N LYS A 282 -16.08 1.75 -19.47
CA LYS A 282 -16.77 2.82 -18.73
C LYS A 282 -18.28 2.72 -18.94
N ASP A 283 -18.73 2.58 -20.17
CA ASP A 283 -20.15 2.51 -20.52
C ASP A 283 -20.82 1.25 -19.93
N LEU A 284 -20.15 0.09 -19.99
CA LEU A 284 -20.64 -1.14 -19.38
C LEU A 284 -20.74 -1.00 -17.85
N ILE A 285 -19.71 -0.45 -17.20
CA ILE A 285 -19.68 -0.29 -15.73
C ILE A 285 -20.78 0.67 -15.27
N ILE A 286 -20.98 1.79 -15.97
CA ILE A 286 -22.08 2.71 -15.67
C ILE A 286 -23.44 1.99 -15.79
N SER A 287 -23.59 1.14 -16.82
CA SER A 287 -24.81 0.35 -17.02
C SER A 287 -25.04 -0.66 -15.89
N LEU A 288 -23.98 -1.33 -15.41
CA LEU A 288 -24.03 -2.26 -14.28
C LEU A 288 -24.30 -1.55 -12.94
N GLN A 289 -23.69 -0.41 -12.68
CA GLN A 289 -23.89 0.32 -11.42
C GLN A 289 -25.26 1.01 -11.36
N THR A 290 -25.79 1.44 -12.51
CA THR A 290 -27.19 1.91 -12.60
C THR A 290 -28.16 0.80 -12.19
N PHE A 291 -27.84 -0.47 -12.50
CA PHE A 291 -28.59 -1.63 -12.02
C PHE A 291 -28.45 -1.83 -10.51
N GLU A 292 -27.22 -1.87 -9.99
CA GLU A 292 -26.92 -2.29 -8.62
C GLU A 292 -27.18 -1.22 -7.57
N GLU A 293 -26.80 0.04 -7.82
CA GLU A 293 -26.69 1.08 -6.80
C GLU A 293 -27.63 2.27 -7.04
N LYS A 294 -28.20 2.41 -8.24
CA LYS A 294 -29.03 3.57 -8.65
C LYS A 294 -28.34 4.93 -8.46
N VAL A 295 -27.02 4.98 -8.62
CA VAL A 295 -26.19 6.19 -8.47
C VAL A 295 -26.02 6.90 -9.83
N THR A 296 -25.78 8.21 -9.82
CA THR A 296 -25.56 9.05 -11.03
C THR A 296 -24.10 8.98 -11.54
N ALA A 297 -23.94 9.03 -12.87
CA ALA A 297 -22.69 8.87 -13.65
C ALA A 297 -21.43 9.61 -13.15
N ASP A 298 -21.57 10.72 -12.44
CA ASP A 298 -20.46 11.61 -12.09
C ASP A 298 -19.67 11.16 -10.84
N ASP A 299 -20.19 10.21 -10.06
CA ASP A 299 -19.60 9.72 -8.81
C ASP A 299 -18.60 8.57 -8.99
N PHE A 300 -18.41 8.08 -10.23
CA PHE A 300 -17.91 6.73 -10.39
C PHE A 300 -16.40 6.62 -10.44
N TYR A 301 -15.95 5.50 -9.84
CA TYR A 301 -14.59 4.99 -9.77
C TYR A 301 -13.80 5.01 -11.08
N MET A 302 -14.40 5.34 -12.23
CA MET A 302 -13.87 5.30 -13.59
C MET A 302 -13.28 6.62 -14.13
N LYS A 303 -13.43 7.73 -13.39
CA LYS A 303 -13.04 9.07 -13.86
C LYS A 303 -11.61 9.17 -14.40
N TYR A 304 -10.65 8.53 -13.73
CA TYR A 304 -9.23 8.60 -14.01
C TYR A 304 -8.66 7.30 -14.61
N LEU A 305 -9.51 6.42 -15.16
CA LEU A 305 -9.05 5.19 -15.81
C LEU A 305 -8.03 5.50 -16.93
N ASP A 306 -8.27 6.55 -17.71
CA ASP A 306 -7.38 6.93 -18.81
C ASP A 306 -5.97 7.25 -18.32
N LYS A 307 -5.86 7.89 -17.15
CA LYS A 307 -4.58 8.18 -16.49
C LYS A 307 -3.92 6.92 -15.99
N ALA A 308 -4.69 6.00 -15.41
CA ALA A 308 -4.21 4.71 -14.97
C ALA A 308 -3.68 3.84 -16.12
N CYS A 309 -4.22 3.97 -17.33
CA CYS A 309 -3.78 3.21 -18.50
C CYS A 309 -2.42 3.69 -19.06
N GLN A 310 -1.92 4.86 -18.65
CA GLN A 310 -0.67 5.42 -19.15
C GLN A 310 0.57 4.67 -18.63
N SER A 311 1.69 4.77 -19.36
CA SER A 311 2.99 4.26 -18.92
C SER A 311 3.60 5.10 -17.79
N SER A 312 3.24 6.38 -17.71
CA SER A 312 3.74 7.37 -16.75
C SER A 312 2.64 8.38 -16.44
N LEU A 313 2.61 8.89 -15.21
CA LEU A 313 1.65 9.91 -14.78
C LEU A 313 2.32 11.28 -14.89
N SER A 314 1.71 12.19 -15.67
CA SER A 314 2.22 13.56 -15.75
C SER A 314 1.94 14.32 -14.44
N LYS A 315 2.75 15.35 -14.15
CA LYS A 315 2.52 16.22 -12.99
C LYS A 315 1.13 16.85 -13.02
N THR A 316 0.70 17.35 -14.18
CA THR A 316 -0.63 17.98 -14.33
C THR A 316 -1.78 17.00 -14.09
N ASP A 317 -1.67 15.77 -14.58
CA ASP A 317 -2.67 14.74 -14.30
C ASP A 317 -2.69 14.38 -12.81
N PHE A 318 -1.52 14.23 -12.19
CA PHE A 318 -1.41 14.01 -10.75
C PHE A 318 -2.03 15.16 -9.94
N GLU A 319 -1.69 16.41 -10.26
CA GLU A 319 -2.24 17.61 -9.63
C GLU A 319 -3.77 17.66 -9.73
N THR A 320 -4.33 17.26 -10.87
CA THR A 320 -5.77 17.18 -11.07
C THR A 320 -6.41 16.17 -10.10
N ILE A 321 -5.87 14.96 -10.05
CA ILE A 321 -6.40 13.87 -9.20
C ILE A 321 -6.23 14.22 -7.71
N ILE A 322 -5.05 14.68 -7.30
CA ILE A 322 -4.74 14.93 -5.89
C ILE A 322 -5.50 16.14 -5.34
N ASN A 323 -5.68 17.20 -6.14
CA ASN A 323 -6.46 18.36 -5.71
C ASN A 323 -7.95 18.01 -5.56
N GLU A 324 -8.49 17.17 -6.43
CA GLU A 324 -9.83 16.62 -6.25
C GLU A 324 -9.93 15.80 -4.97
N THR A 325 -8.97 14.90 -4.74
CA THR A 325 -8.91 14.05 -3.55
C THR A 325 -8.85 14.88 -2.26
N VAL A 326 -8.08 15.97 -2.24
CA VAL A 326 -8.00 16.89 -1.09
C VAL A 326 -9.33 17.61 -0.85
N ASN A 327 -9.98 18.09 -1.91
CA ASN A 327 -11.21 18.87 -1.78
C ASN A 327 -12.43 18.00 -1.44
N SER A 328 -12.51 16.84 -2.09
CA SER A 328 -13.63 15.89 -2.07
C SER A 328 -13.08 14.45 -2.00
N PRO A 329 -12.57 14.01 -0.83
CA PRO A 329 -11.96 12.69 -0.70
C PRO A 329 -12.98 11.58 -0.95
N SER A 330 -12.70 10.71 -1.92
CA SER A 330 -13.42 9.45 -2.08
C SER A 330 -13.05 8.48 -0.95
N ALA A 331 -13.92 7.50 -0.67
CA ALA A 331 -13.75 6.58 0.47
C ALA A 331 -12.36 5.92 0.54
N LEU A 332 -11.75 5.65 -0.61
CA LEU A 332 -10.43 5.04 -0.75
C LEU A 332 -9.36 5.95 -1.38
N SER A 333 -9.72 7.14 -1.87
CA SER A 333 -8.76 8.11 -2.43
C SER A 333 -7.81 7.52 -3.49
N PHE A 334 -8.32 6.61 -4.32
CA PHE A 334 -7.58 5.86 -5.35
C PHE A 334 -6.46 4.94 -4.81
N ILE A 335 -6.55 4.55 -3.54
CA ILE A 335 -5.72 3.54 -2.90
C ILE A 335 -6.50 2.21 -2.83
N PRO A 336 -5.95 1.09 -3.31
CA PRO A 336 -6.64 -0.20 -3.28
C PRO A 336 -6.95 -0.64 -1.84
N ARG A 337 -8.09 -1.30 -1.61
CA ARG A 337 -8.52 -1.67 -0.25
C ARG A 337 -7.55 -2.64 0.40
N PHE A 338 -7.01 -3.58 -0.38
CA PHE A 338 -6.04 -4.56 0.11
C PHE A 338 -4.66 -3.95 0.43
N ASP A 339 -4.37 -2.74 -0.05
CA ASP A 339 -3.12 -2.04 0.28
C ASP A 339 -3.19 -1.24 1.57
N ILE A 340 -4.38 -1.08 2.16
CA ILE A 340 -4.54 -0.33 3.40
C ILE A 340 -3.65 -0.92 4.51
N GLY A 341 -3.37 -2.23 4.56
CA GLY A 341 -2.45 -2.80 5.56
C GLY A 341 -0.95 -2.46 5.37
N ASN A 342 -0.57 -1.94 4.20
CA ASN A 342 0.81 -1.58 3.85
C ASN A 342 1.03 -0.06 3.73
N ILE A 343 -0.03 0.75 3.75
CA ILE A 343 0.01 2.21 3.68
C ILE A 343 -0.64 2.77 4.94
N ASN A 344 -0.02 3.77 5.57
CA ASN A 344 -0.65 4.49 6.67
C ASN A 344 -1.78 5.41 6.16
N TYR A 345 -2.93 4.82 5.81
CA TYR A 345 -4.06 5.53 5.21
C TYR A 345 -4.62 6.63 6.13
N SER A 346 -4.56 6.43 7.44
CA SER A 346 -4.95 7.47 8.41
C SER A 346 -4.05 8.70 8.34
N PHE A 347 -2.75 8.51 8.05
CA PHE A 347 -1.82 9.62 7.85
C PHE A 347 -2.04 10.32 6.50
N LEU A 348 -2.42 9.60 5.44
CA LEU A 348 -2.85 10.24 4.19
C LEU A 348 -4.03 11.19 4.40
N GLN A 349 -5.06 10.74 5.13
CA GLN A 349 -6.21 11.58 5.45
C GLN A 349 -5.83 12.80 6.28
N TYR A 350 -4.89 12.65 7.22
CA TYR A 350 -4.35 13.78 7.97
C TYR A 350 -3.64 14.79 7.05
N LEU A 351 -2.80 14.33 6.14
CA LEU A 351 -2.13 15.19 5.14
C LEU A 351 -3.12 15.92 4.23
N PHE A 352 -4.19 15.25 3.79
CA PHE A 352 -5.24 15.89 2.97
C PHE A 352 -5.95 17.00 3.75
N SER A 353 -6.28 16.77 5.02
CA SER A 353 -6.86 17.81 5.88
C SER A 353 -5.93 19.00 6.04
N LEU A 354 -4.64 18.78 6.35
CA LEU A 354 -3.66 19.86 6.45
C LEU A 354 -3.54 20.66 5.14
N LYS A 355 -3.54 19.97 4.00
CA LYS A 355 -3.47 20.62 2.69
C LYS A 355 -4.74 21.43 2.39
N LYS A 356 -5.91 20.90 2.74
CA LYS A 356 -7.20 21.57 2.59
C LYS A 356 -7.30 22.83 3.44
N ASP A 357 -6.80 22.76 4.67
CA ASP A 357 -6.78 23.87 5.62
C ASP A 357 -5.62 24.86 5.37
N ASN A 358 -4.77 24.57 4.38
CA ASN A 358 -3.57 25.34 4.04
C ASN A 358 -2.60 25.51 5.24
N ASP A 359 -2.46 24.48 6.07
CA ASP A 359 -1.52 24.44 7.20
C ASP A 359 -0.10 24.15 6.70
N THR A 360 0.54 25.17 6.14
CA THR A 360 1.89 25.07 5.56
C THR A 360 2.96 24.79 6.61
N ASP A 361 2.78 25.26 7.84
CA ASP A 361 3.76 25.14 8.91
C ASP A 361 3.88 23.69 9.37
N THR A 362 2.74 23.01 9.57
CA THR A 362 2.72 21.59 9.91
C THR A 362 3.18 20.73 8.73
N LEU A 363 2.78 21.06 7.50
CA LEU A 363 3.22 20.33 6.31
C LEU A 363 4.73 20.38 6.13
N ALA A 364 5.38 21.52 6.41
CA ALA A 364 6.82 21.67 6.32
C ALA A 364 7.61 20.70 7.21
N LYS A 365 7.00 20.18 8.28
CA LYS A 365 7.60 19.18 9.19
C LYS A 365 7.76 17.80 8.54
N TYR A 366 6.94 17.48 7.53
CA TYR A 366 6.96 16.20 6.82
C TYR A 366 7.80 16.22 5.55
N ARG A 367 8.66 17.24 5.38
CA ARG A 367 9.61 17.28 4.28
C ARG A 367 10.73 16.26 4.50
N LEU A 368 10.97 15.42 3.50
CA LEU A 368 12.08 14.47 3.46
C LEU A 368 13.43 15.19 3.31
N PHE A 369 14.53 14.55 3.73
CA PHE A 369 15.86 15.06 3.37
C PHE A 369 16.06 15.03 1.84
N ALA A 370 16.86 15.95 1.30
CA ALA A 370 17.14 15.99 -0.13
C ALA A 370 18.21 14.96 -0.54
N ASN A 371 17.95 14.20 -1.62
CA ASN A 371 19.01 13.47 -2.33
C ASN A 371 19.87 14.50 -3.07
N SER A 372 21.11 14.68 -2.61
CA SER A 372 22.08 15.59 -3.22
C SER A 372 22.70 15.01 -4.46
#